data_AF-A0A833SHD5-F1
#
_entry.id   AF-A0A833SHD5-F1
#
_cell.length_a   1.000
_cell.length_b   1.000
_cell.length_c   1.000
_cell.angle_alpha   90.00
_cell.angle_beta   90.00
_cell.angle_gamma   90.00
#
_symmetry.space_group_name_H-M   'P 1'
#
loop_
_entity.id
_entity.type
_entity.pdbx_description
1 polymer ?
#
loop_
_entity_poly.entity_id
_entity_poly.type
_entity_poly.pdbx_seq_one_letter_code
_entity_poly.pdbx_strand_id
1 'polypeptide(L)'
;MASTLSGIIVASAVMLVLFVHVAVAQPNDWPSLRFHFTLKRSSMKVHGETDFSMYANPILSDSDDKVLYDVFASFTDDTTLYNYTLIDGAAYASTTPFSSSLSDKDKVTPSVDCVDSESGTLPAINAIVTAINKATAVSSVKGAGSDAISGFHCRKLFPER
;
A
#
# COMPACT_ATOMS: atom_id res chain seq x y z
N MET A 1 9.88 -85.25 -32.79
CA MET A 1 8.51 -84.75 -32.53
C MET A 1 8.69 -83.46 -31.73
N ALA A 2 8.72 -82.30 -32.41
CA ALA A 2 7.68 -81.24 -32.36
C ALA A 2 7.49 -80.67 -30.93
N SER A 3 7.52 -79.36 -30.62
CA SER A 3 7.16 -78.18 -31.41
C SER A 3 7.72 -76.88 -30.76
N THR A 4 8.14 -75.91 -31.58
CA THR A 4 7.63 -74.52 -31.76
C THR A 4 8.08 -73.37 -30.85
N LEU A 5 8.66 -72.37 -31.54
CA LEU A 5 8.82 -70.92 -31.37
C LEU A 5 7.95 -70.17 -30.32
N SER A 6 8.56 -69.19 -29.64
CA SER A 6 8.29 -67.73 -29.70
C SER A 6 9.21 -67.01 -28.68
N GLY A 7 10.06 -66.06 -29.05
CA GLY A 7 9.71 -64.63 -29.20
C GLY A 7 9.33 -64.03 -27.83
N ILE A 8 10.08 -63.09 -27.25
CA ILE A 8 9.76 -61.66 -27.30
C ILE A 8 10.94 -60.81 -26.78
N ILE A 9 11.23 -59.74 -27.51
CA ILE A 9 12.06 -58.58 -27.17
C ILE A 9 11.19 -57.61 -26.35
N VAL A 10 11.65 -57.09 -25.21
CA VAL A 10 11.15 -55.81 -24.63
C VAL A 10 12.36 -55.08 -24.03
N ALA A 11 13.08 -54.24 -24.77
CA ALA A 11 12.76 -52.85 -25.09
C ALA A 11 12.47 -51.99 -23.85
N SER A 12 13.53 -51.35 -23.34
CA SER A 12 13.62 -49.99 -22.77
C SER A 12 12.40 -49.38 -22.07
N ALA A 13 12.58 -48.96 -20.82
CA ALA A 13 11.87 -47.81 -20.28
C ALA A 13 12.86 -46.92 -19.52
N VAL A 14 13.60 -46.10 -20.26
CA VAL A 14 14.23 -44.90 -19.69
C VAL A 14 13.07 -43.99 -19.29
N MET A 15 12.75 -44.00 -17.99
CA MET A 15 11.72 -43.17 -17.39
C MET A 15 12.18 -41.72 -17.48
N LEU A 16 11.77 -41.04 -18.54
CA LEU A 16 12.02 -39.62 -18.74
C LEU A 16 11.11 -38.89 -17.74
N VAL A 17 11.65 -38.63 -16.54
CA VAL A 17 11.00 -37.78 -15.54
C VAL A 17 10.94 -36.39 -16.14
N LEU A 18 9.80 -36.05 -16.75
CA LEU A 18 9.45 -34.68 -17.07
C LEU A 18 9.30 -33.97 -15.73
N PHE A 19 10.37 -33.29 -15.30
CA PHE A 19 10.28 -32.28 -14.26
C PHE A 19 9.37 -31.19 -14.81
N VAL A 20 8.07 -31.29 -14.49
CA VAL A 20 7.16 -30.17 -14.58
C VAL A 20 7.71 -29.14 -13.60
N HIS A 21 8.42 -28.16 -14.15
CA HIS A 21 8.79 -26.98 -13.38
C HIS A 21 7.48 -26.24 -13.13
N VAL A 22 6.87 -26.51 -11.97
CA VAL A 22 5.94 -25.54 -11.41
C VAL A 22 6.80 -24.32 -11.11
N ALA A 23 6.79 -23.36 -12.04
CA ALA A 23 7.21 -22.02 -11.72
C ALA A 23 6.20 -21.54 -10.67
N VAL A 24 6.56 -21.69 -9.39
CA VAL A 24 5.90 -20.92 -8.34
C VAL A 24 6.19 -19.49 -8.71
N ALA A 25 5.20 -18.79 -9.26
CA ALA A 25 5.25 -17.33 -9.33
C ALA A 25 5.54 -16.88 -7.90
N GLN A 26 6.73 -16.38 -7.64
CA GLN A 26 6.97 -15.63 -6.41
C GLN A 26 5.91 -14.53 -6.44
N PRO A 27 5.03 -14.44 -5.43
CA PRO A 27 4.20 -13.26 -5.32
C PRO A 27 5.15 -12.07 -5.42
N ASN A 28 4.79 -11.04 -6.17
CA ASN A 28 5.54 -9.80 -6.10
C ASN A 28 5.43 -9.35 -4.64
N ASP A 29 6.47 -9.60 -3.83
CA ASP A 29 6.49 -9.35 -2.39
C ASP A 29 6.68 -7.85 -2.17
N TRP A 30 5.64 -7.08 -2.47
CA TRP A 30 5.59 -5.67 -2.14
C TRP A 30 5.53 -5.55 -0.61
N PRO A 31 6.35 -4.70 0.02
CA PRO A 31 6.34 -4.55 1.46
C PRO A 31 5.19 -3.65 1.90
N SER A 32 4.70 -3.86 3.12
CA SER A 32 3.92 -2.83 3.81
C SER A 32 4.75 -1.58 4.02
N LEU A 33 4.14 -0.41 3.84
CA LEU A 33 4.80 0.88 3.94
C LEU A 33 4.25 1.68 5.12
N ARG A 34 5.11 2.52 5.70
CA ARG A 34 4.74 3.53 6.69
C ARG A 34 5.08 4.90 6.12
N PHE A 35 4.07 5.75 5.99
CA PHE A 35 4.23 7.14 5.59
C PHE A 35 4.12 8.03 6.81
N HIS A 36 5.19 8.74 7.12
CA HIS A 36 5.24 9.68 8.22
C HIS A 36 5.13 11.11 7.68
N PHE A 37 4.19 11.89 8.19
CA PHE A 37 3.91 13.24 7.73
C PHE A 37 4.12 14.24 8.85
N THR A 38 4.87 15.30 8.55
CA THR A 38 5.01 16.48 9.42
C THR A 38 4.56 17.72 8.64
N LEU A 39 3.44 18.29 9.05
CA LEU A 39 2.80 19.45 8.43
C LEU A 39 3.33 20.74 9.03
N LYS A 40 3.85 21.65 8.19
CA LYS A 40 4.48 22.89 8.67
C LYS A 40 3.51 23.97 9.14
N ARG A 41 2.27 23.97 8.66
CA ARG A 41 1.28 25.01 8.98
C ARG A 41 0.25 24.45 9.97
N SER A 42 0.07 25.12 11.10
CA SER A 42 -0.94 24.75 12.11
C SER A 42 -2.37 24.77 11.57
N SER A 43 -2.65 25.55 10.52
CA SER A 43 -3.94 25.56 9.83
C SER A 43 -4.22 24.31 8.99
N MET A 44 -3.23 23.44 8.80
CA MET A 44 -3.35 22.20 8.02
C MET A 44 -3.47 20.95 8.90
N LYS A 45 -3.75 21.12 10.19
CA LYS A 45 -3.93 20.00 11.12
C LYS A 45 -4.98 19.02 10.60
N VAL A 46 -4.68 17.74 10.75
CA VAL A 46 -5.63 16.65 10.56
C VAL A 46 -6.11 16.24 11.94
N HIS A 47 -7.37 16.52 12.29
CA HIS A 47 -7.94 16.25 13.62
C HIS A 47 -7.02 16.70 14.77
N GLY A 48 -6.56 17.94 14.71
CA GLY A 48 -5.68 18.52 15.73
C GLY A 48 -4.18 18.22 15.55
N GLU A 49 -3.83 17.22 14.74
CA GLU A 49 -2.47 16.73 14.57
C GLU A 49 -1.73 17.34 13.38
N THR A 50 -0.46 17.70 13.59
CA THR A 50 0.47 18.08 12.51
C THR A 50 1.51 17.00 12.22
N ASP A 51 1.63 16.01 13.09
CA ASP A 51 2.63 14.96 12.99
C ASP A 51 1.94 13.61 13.16
N PHE A 52 1.93 12.79 12.12
CA PHE A 52 1.18 11.54 12.12
C PHE A 52 1.75 10.52 11.15
N SER A 53 1.29 9.27 11.28
CA SER A 53 1.66 8.18 10.39
C SER A 53 0.44 7.54 9.75
N MET A 54 0.61 7.14 8.50
CA MET A 54 -0.34 6.31 7.76
C MET A 54 0.35 5.00 7.40
N TYR A 55 -0.40 3.91 7.49
CA TYR A 55 0.08 2.55 7.22
C TYR A 55 -0.56 2.05 5.95
N ALA A 56 0.24 1.44 5.09
CA ALA A 56 -0.21 1.01 3.77
C ALA A 56 0.18 -0.45 3.54
N ASN A 57 -0.80 -1.29 3.24
CA ASN A 57 -0.61 -2.70 2.93
C ASN A 57 -0.86 -2.93 1.44
N PRO A 58 0.05 -3.61 0.73
CA PRO A 58 -0.10 -3.82 -0.70
C PRO A 58 -1.23 -4.81 -0.98
N ILE A 59 -2.00 -4.49 -2.00
CA ILE A 59 -2.99 -5.37 -2.61
C ILE A 59 -2.56 -5.64 -4.05
N LEU A 60 -2.53 -6.92 -4.43
CA LEU A 60 -2.23 -7.37 -5.78
C LEU A 60 -3.53 -7.33 -6.58
N SER A 61 -3.53 -6.61 -7.69
CA SER A 61 -4.59 -6.73 -8.69
C SER A 61 -4.49 -8.10 -9.35
N ASP A 62 -5.62 -8.74 -9.67
CA ASP A 62 -5.71 -10.06 -10.35
C ASP A 62 -4.91 -10.15 -11.67
N SER A 63 -4.50 -9.01 -12.22
CA SER A 63 -3.70 -8.90 -13.43
C SER A 63 -2.19 -8.74 -13.19
N ASP A 64 -1.69 -8.88 -11.96
CA ASP A 64 -0.29 -8.82 -11.50
C ASP A 64 0.56 -7.57 -11.87
N ASP A 65 0.03 -6.67 -12.70
CA ASP A 65 0.76 -5.55 -13.28
C ASP A 65 0.65 -4.24 -12.48
N LYS A 66 -0.22 -4.19 -11.47
CA LYS A 66 -0.48 -2.99 -10.67
C LYS A 66 -0.63 -3.35 -9.21
N VAL A 67 0.14 -2.66 -8.38
CA VAL A 67 0.02 -2.74 -6.91
C VAL A 67 -0.66 -1.48 -6.42
N LEU A 68 -1.79 -1.69 -5.78
CA LEU A 68 -2.47 -0.68 -4.99
C LEU A 68 -2.15 -0.93 -3.52
N TYR A 69 -2.43 0.04 -2.68
CA TYR A 69 -2.30 -0.09 -1.25
C TYR A 69 -3.61 0.25 -0.57
N ASP A 70 -4.02 -0.64 0.32
CA ASP A 70 -4.99 -0.36 1.35
C ASP A 70 -4.33 0.44 2.45
N VAL A 71 -5.01 1.44 2.96
CA VAL A 71 -4.41 2.46 3.83
C VAL A 71 -5.19 2.57 5.12
N PHE A 72 -4.48 2.71 6.24
CA PHE A 72 -5.06 2.98 7.54
C PHE A 72 -4.37 4.17 8.21
N ALA A 73 -5.16 5.05 8.80
CA ALA A 73 -4.69 6.12 9.68
C ALA A 73 -5.67 6.31 10.84
N SER A 74 -5.14 6.63 12.02
CA SER A 74 -5.94 6.82 13.23
C SER A 74 -5.49 8.09 13.94
N PHE A 75 -6.46 8.90 14.37
CA PHE A 75 -6.25 10.18 15.03
C PHE A 75 -7.13 10.23 16.27
N THR A 76 -6.60 10.75 17.36
CA THR A 76 -7.37 10.99 18.59
C THR A 76 -7.42 12.49 18.82
N ASP A 77 -8.62 13.06 18.80
CA ASP A 77 -8.84 14.46 19.13
C ASP A 77 -9.75 14.53 20.36
N ASP A 78 -9.18 14.97 21.48
CA ASP A 78 -9.79 15.03 22.81
C ASP A 78 -10.49 13.74 23.26
N THR A 79 -11.75 13.58 22.87
CA THR A 79 -12.67 12.50 23.27
C THR A 79 -13.21 11.72 22.08
N THR A 80 -12.59 11.86 20.91
CA THR A 80 -13.06 11.24 19.68
C THR A 80 -11.92 10.58 18.92
N LEU A 81 -12.11 9.30 18.59
CA LEU A 81 -11.22 8.55 17.71
C LEU A 81 -11.72 8.65 16.27
N TYR A 82 -10.85 9.10 15.37
CA TYR A 82 -11.09 9.13 13.94
C TYR A 82 -10.22 8.08 13.26
N ASN A 83 -10.84 7.14 12.54
CA ASN A 83 -10.11 6.21 11.68
C ASN A 83 -10.43 6.44 10.22
N TYR A 84 -9.41 6.38 9.40
CA TYR A 84 -9.50 6.43 7.95
C TYR A 84 -9.00 5.12 7.39
N THR A 85 -9.80 4.50 6.54
CA THR A 85 -9.46 3.27 5.84
C THR A 85 -9.70 3.44 4.35
N LEU A 86 -8.71 3.15 3.53
CA LEU A 86 -8.86 2.92 2.11
C LEU A 86 -8.77 1.41 1.90
N ILE A 87 -9.83 0.81 1.36
CA ILE A 87 -9.88 -0.62 1.05
C ILE A 87 -10.37 -0.76 -0.38
N ASP A 88 -9.61 -1.47 -1.22
CA ASP A 88 -9.96 -1.72 -2.63
C ASP A 88 -10.29 -0.43 -3.41
N GLY A 89 -9.65 0.68 -3.06
CA GLY A 89 -9.87 2.00 -3.66
C GLY A 89 -11.06 2.80 -3.13
N ALA A 90 -11.89 2.23 -2.24
CA ALA A 90 -12.98 2.91 -1.55
C ALA A 90 -12.51 3.43 -0.18
N ALA A 91 -12.73 4.72 0.09
CA ALA A 91 -12.33 5.33 1.35
C ALA A 91 -13.50 5.48 2.32
N TYR A 92 -13.22 5.18 3.58
CA TYR A 92 -14.14 5.26 4.69
C TYR A 92 -13.51 6.08 5.81
N ALA A 93 -14.31 6.93 6.42
CA ALA A 93 -13.99 7.60 7.66
C ALA A 93 -14.93 7.08 8.75
N SER A 94 -14.38 6.73 9.91
CA SER A 94 -15.18 6.36 11.06
C SER A 94 -14.84 7.24 12.25
N THR A 95 -15.85 7.55 13.03
CA THR A 95 -15.74 8.38 14.21
C THR A 95 -16.31 7.61 15.39
N THR A 96 -15.50 7.43 16.43
CA THR A 96 -15.91 6.76 17.67
C THR A 96 -15.66 7.72 18.82
N PRO A 97 -16.70 8.43 19.31
CA PRO A 97 -16.59 9.16 20.57
C PRO A 97 -16.21 8.21 21.70
N PHE A 98 -15.56 8.71 22.74
CA PHE A 98 -15.31 7.96 23.96
C PHE A 98 -15.37 8.92 25.16
N SER A 99 -15.97 8.46 26.26
CA SER A 99 -16.02 9.23 27.51
C SER A 99 -15.28 8.48 28.62
N SER A 100 -14.51 9.23 29.40
CA SER A 100 -13.91 8.77 30.65
C SER A 100 -14.92 8.69 31.79
N SER A 101 -16.13 9.25 31.62
CA SER A 101 -17.21 9.23 32.59
C SER A 101 -18.15 8.05 32.35
N LEU A 102 -18.41 7.28 33.41
CA LEU A 102 -19.35 6.14 33.39
C LEU A 102 -20.81 6.58 33.13
N SER A 103 -21.12 7.86 33.34
CA SER A 103 -22.46 8.44 33.19
C SER A 103 -22.86 8.74 31.75
N ASP A 104 -21.89 8.83 30.82
CA ASP A 104 -22.11 9.23 29.43
C ASP A 104 -22.02 8.05 28.44
N LYS A 105 -21.99 6.82 28.95
CA LYS A 105 -21.86 5.59 28.16
C LYS A 105 -22.97 5.45 27.10
N ASP A 106 -24.18 5.95 27.39
CA ASP A 106 -25.33 5.91 26.47
C ASP A 106 -25.27 6.98 25.36
N LYS A 107 -24.27 7.87 25.37
CA LYS A 107 -24.11 8.96 24.38
C LYS A 107 -22.98 8.72 23.37
N VAL A 108 -22.37 7.54 23.40
CA VAL A 108 -21.27 7.15 22.50
C VAL A 108 -21.83 6.40 21.30
N THR A 109 -22.24 7.14 20.26
CA THR A 109 -22.70 6.55 19.00
C THR A 109 -21.58 6.65 17.96
N PRO A 110 -20.97 5.54 17.51
CA PRO A 110 -20.02 5.57 16.41
C PRO A 110 -20.73 5.86 15.08
N SER A 111 -20.02 6.49 14.16
CA SER A 111 -20.47 6.76 12.79
C SER A 111 -19.43 6.26 11.78
N VAL A 112 -19.88 5.89 10.59
CA VAL A 112 -19.04 5.55 9.44
C VAL A 112 -19.61 6.25 8.21
N ASP A 113 -18.76 7.01 7.53
CA ASP A 113 -19.08 7.73 6.32
C ASP A 113 -18.18 7.27 5.18
N CYS A 114 -18.77 7.14 3.99
CA CYS A 114 -17.99 6.99 2.77
C CYS A 114 -17.42 8.37 2.44
N VAL A 115 -16.11 8.45 2.31
CA VAL A 115 -15.45 9.69 1.87
C VAL A 115 -14.96 9.47 0.46
N ASP A 116 -15.02 10.51 -0.35
CA ASP A 116 -14.30 10.46 -1.62
C ASP A 116 -12.83 10.16 -1.32
N SER A 117 -12.24 9.22 -2.05
CA SER A 117 -10.89 8.66 -1.81
C SER A 117 -9.77 9.71 -1.76
N GLU A 118 -10.12 10.97 -2.05
CA GLU A 118 -9.31 12.16 -2.18
C GLU A 118 -9.93 13.37 -1.44
N SER A 119 -10.64 13.17 -0.32
CA SER A 119 -11.33 14.25 0.44
C SER A 119 -10.43 15.41 0.95
N GLY A 120 -9.19 15.52 0.48
CA GLY A 120 -8.29 16.66 0.71
C GLY A 120 -7.69 16.75 2.11
N THR A 121 -8.29 16.05 3.07
CA THR A 121 -7.84 16.00 4.47
C THR A 121 -6.60 15.13 4.64
N LEU A 122 -6.48 14.04 3.88
CA LEU A 122 -5.36 13.10 3.98
C LEU A 122 -4.54 13.02 2.69
N PRO A 123 -3.23 12.80 2.80
CA PRO A 123 -2.37 12.52 1.65
C PRO A 123 -2.81 11.28 0.85
N ALA A 124 -2.86 11.41 -0.48
CA ALA A 124 -3.19 10.33 -1.40
C ALA A 124 -2.04 9.33 -1.57
N ILE A 125 -2.00 8.30 -0.72
CA ILE A 125 -0.88 7.32 -0.65
C ILE A 125 -0.64 6.62 -1.99
N ASN A 126 -1.68 6.15 -2.67
CA ASN A 126 -1.53 5.46 -3.96
C ASN A 126 -0.95 6.37 -5.05
N ALA A 127 -1.25 7.68 -5.01
CA ALA A 127 -0.64 8.67 -5.89
C ALA A 127 0.85 8.87 -5.58
N ILE A 128 1.24 8.90 -4.29
CA ILE A 128 2.64 8.99 -3.85
C ILE A 128 3.43 7.77 -4.33
N VAL A 129 2.93 6.56 -4.08
CA VAL A 129 3.57 5.31 -4.52
C VAL A 129 3.73 5.28 -6.05
N THR A 130 2.67 5.66 -6.78
CA THR A 130 2.71 5.74 -8.23
C THR A 130 3.77 6.74 -8.72
N ALA A 131 3.89 7.89 -8.05
CA ALA A 131 4.89 8.90 -8.40
C ALA A 131 6.31 8.42 -8.12
N ILE A 132 6.55 7.74 -7.00
CA ILE A 132 7.86 7.16 -6.65
C ILE A 132 8.25 6.09 -7.68
N ASN A 133 7.33 5.20 -8.04
CA ASN A 133 7.59 4.13 -9.01
C ASN A 133 7.86 4.66 -10.43
N LYS A 134 7.34 5.84 -10.77
CA LYS A 134 7.60 6.53 -12.04
C LYS A 134 8.80 7.47 -11.99
N ALA A 135 9.37 7.73 -10.82
CA ALA A 135 10.46 8.68 -10.67
C ALA A 135 11.75 8.10 -11.25
N THR A 136 12.47 8.92 -12.03
CA THR A 136 13.81 8.60 -12.51
C THR A 136 14.85 9.15 -11.54
N ALA A 137 15.77 8.30 -11.09
CA ALA A 137 16.88 8.75 -10.25
C ALA A 137 17.75 9.78 -10.99
N VAL A 138 18.05 10.90 -10.34
CA VAL A 138 19.01 11.88 -10.87
C VAL A 138 20.42 11.42 -10.53
N SER A 139 21.29 11.32 -11.55
CA SER A 139 22.66 10.82 -11.39
C SER A 139 23.64 11.88 -10.87
N SER A 140 23.31 13.17 -10.96
CA SER A 140 24.04 14.24 -10.28
C SER A 140 23.23 15.54 -10.26
N VAL A 141 23.40 16.32 -9.19
CA VAL A 141 22.89 17.70 -9.11
C VAL A 141 24.12 18.61 -9.03
N LYS A 142 24.38 19.40 -10.07
CA LYS A 142 25.40 20.46 -9.99
C LYS A 142 24.81 21.65 -9.24
N GLY A 143 25.00 21.67 -7.92
CA GLY A 143 24.79 22.86 -7.10
C GLY A 143 26.03 23.73 -7.14
N ALA A 144 25.91 24.97 -7.61
CA ALA A 144 26.92 25.99 -7.37
C ALA A 144 26.62 26.59 -5.99
N GLY A 145 27.48 26.32 -5.01
CA GLY A 145 27.38 26.91 -3.68
C GLY A 145 27.04 25.91 -2.58
N SER A 146 27.68 26.12 -1.43
CA SER A 146 27.64 25.32 -0.21
C SER A 146 26.24 25.26 0.39
N ASP A 147 25.40 24.38 -0.12
CA ASP A 147 24.26 23.83 0.62
C ASP A 147 24.13 22.38 0.21
N ALA A 148 24.69 21.48 1.02
CA ALA A 148 24.45 20.06 0.88
C ALA A 148 22.95 19.82 1.05
N ILE A 149 22.25 19.57 -0.06
CA ILE A 149 20.82 19.29 -0.08
C ILE A 149 20.60 17.93 0.59
N SER A 150 20.30 17.95 1.89
CA SER A 150 19.63 16.86 2.58
C SER A 150 18.14 16.93 2.22
N GLY A 151 17.73 16.22 1.16
CA GLY A 151 16.31 16.06 0.85
C GLY A 151 16.00 15.85 -0.63
N PHE A 152 15.23 14.80 -0.91
CA PHE A 152 14.58 14.63 -2.20
C PHE A 152 13.63 15.80 -2.46
N HIS A 153 13.97 16.66 -3.42
CA HIS A 153 13.12 17.77 -3.84
C HIS A 153 12.23 17.31 -5.00
N CYS A 154 10.98 16.93 -4.71
CA CYS A 154 9.95 16.80 -5.74
C CYS A 154 9.66 18.18 -6.33
N ARG A 155 10.11 18.42 -7.56
CA ARG A 155 9.79 19.63 -8.32
C ARG A 155 8.30 19.58 -8.68
N LYS A 156 7.49 20.50 -8.15
CA LYS A 156 6.08 20.70 -8.54
C LYS A 156 6.02 21.00 -10.05
N LEU A 157 5.38 20.13 -10.83
CA LEU A 157 4.82 20.46 -12.13
C LEU A 157 3.32 20.72 -11.92
N PHE A 158 2.96 21.95 -11.53
CA PHE A 158 1.60 22.44 -11.69
C PHE A 158 1.63 23.47 -12.82
N PRO A 159 0.85 23.31 -13.91
CA PRO A 159 0.56 24.42 -14.81
C PRO A 159 -0.41 25.38 -14.12
N GLU A 160 -0.08 26.67 -14.14
CA GLU A 160 -1.02 27.74 -13.77
C GLU A 160 -2.27 27.66 -14.65
N ARG A 161 -3.44 27.79 -14.03
CA ARG A 161 -4.64 28.31 -14.69
C ARG A 161 -5.30 29.33 -13.77
#